data_AF-A0AAW0S0D3-F1
#
_entry.id   AF-A0AAW0S0D3-F1
#
_cell.length_a   1.000
_cell.length_b   1.000
_cell.length_c   1.000
_cell.angle_alpha   90.00
_cell.angle_beta   90.00
_cell.angle_gamma   90.00
#
_symmetry.space_group_name_H-M   'P 1'
#
loop_
_entity.id
_entity.type
_entity.pdbx_description
1 polymer ?
#
loop_
_entity_poly.entity_id
_entity_poly.type
_entity_poly.pdbx_seq_one_letter_code
_entity_poly.pdbx_strand_id
1 'polypeptide(L)'
;MVNHRVTYRRRTPYNTSSNITRVSKTPGGKLRVLHLKKRGTVPKCGDCGSKLSGSPYSALRSSARIAAEFLFAEDMGLPKPLHDDGALRMPLASTYHSPQRHQLILFSQIPALRPREYANISKPQKTVQRAYGGSRCGNCVRDRIVRAFLIEEQKIVKKVLKEQEQGKKK
;
A
#
# COMPACT_ATOMS: atom_id res chain seq x y z
N MET A 1 13.48 30.54 -34.57
CA MET A 1 13.27 29.25 -33.86
C MET A 1 13.17 29.52 -32.36
N VAL A 2 12.11 29.06 -31.69
CA VAL A 2 11.96 29.29 -30.23
C VAL A 2 13.00 28.43 -29.51
N ASN A 3 13.89 29.05 -28.75
CA ASN A 3 14.91 28.32 -28.01
C ASN A 3 14.24 27.60 -26.82
N HIS A 4 14.28 26.27 -26.84
CA HIS A 4 13.70 25.41 -25.80
C HIS A 4 14.70 25.04 -24.69
N ARG A 5 15.93 25.58 -24.72
CA ARG A 5 16.94 25.34 -23.69
C ARG A 5 16.54 26.00 -22.37
N VAL A 6 16.89 25.35 -21.28
CA VAL A 6 16.59 25.80 -19.92
C VAL A 6 17.85 25.83 -19.07
N THR A 7 17.90 26.76 -18.12
CA THR A 7 19.02 26.92 -17.18
C THR A 7 18.60 26.60 -15.75
N TYR A 8 19.54 26.10 -14.94
CA TYR A 8 19.31 25.92 -13.51
C TYR A 8 19.06 27.27 -12.83
N ARG A 9 18.15 27.28 -11.85
CA ARG A 9 17.76 28.50 -11.11
C ARG A 9 18.51 28.68 -9.78
N ARG A 10 19.20 27.63 -9.32
CA ARG A 10 20.06 27.68 -8.12
C ARG A 10 21.50 27.97 -8.52
N ARG A 11 22.28 28.48 -7.56
CA ARG A 11 23.72 28.72 -7.73
C ARG A 11 24.52 27.44 -8.00
N THR A 12 24.00 26.27 -7.63
CA THR A 12 24.65 24.98 -7.86
C THR A 12 24.44 24.52 -9.31
N PRO A 13 25.49 24.43 -10.14
CA PRO A 13 25.35 24.07 -11.55
C PRO A 13 25.29 22.55 -11.77
N TYR A 14 25.68 21.76 -10.76
CA TYR A 14 25.84 20.31 -10.88
C TYR A 14 24.51 19.54 -10.76
N ASN A 15 24.40 18.45 -11.52
CA ASN A 15 23.29 17.51 -11.45
C ASN A 15 23.47 16.54 -10.27
N THR A 16 22.94 16.92 -9.12
CA THR A 16 22.99 16.12 -7.88
C THR A 16 21.59 15.73 -7.42
N SER A 17 21.49 14.74 -6.52
CA SER A 17 20.20 14.29 -5.97
C SER A 17 19.36 15.39 -5.30
N SER A 18 19.98 16.48 -4.84
CA SER A 18 19.31 17.65 -4.24
C SER A 18 18.90 18.70 -5.28
N ASN A 19 19.49 18.66 -6.48
CA ASN A 19 19.31 19.63 -7.55
C ASN A 19 18.59 19.02 -8.77
N ILE A 20 17.85 17.93 -8.58
CA ILE A 20 17.00 17.35 -9.62
C ILE A 20 15.92 18.35 -10.02
N THR A 21 15.67 18.46 -11.32
CA THR A 21 14.75 19.42 -11.89
C THR A 21 13.71 18.77 -12.80
N ARG A 22 12.56 19.44 -12.94
CA ARG A 22 11.52 19.13 -13.91
C ARG A 22 11.29 20.34 -14.79
N VAL A 23 11.31 20.14 -16.10
CA VAL A 23 10.92 21.20 -17.05
C VAL A 23 9.40 21.24 -17.13
N SER A 24 8.82 22.40 -16.88
CA SER A 24 7.38 22.63 -16.99
C SER A 24 7.12 23.82 -17.91
N LYS A 25 6.07 23.72 -18.74
CA LYS A 25 5.56 24.87 -19.49
C LYS A 25 4.81 25.77 -18.51
N THR A 26 5.17 27.05 -18.49
CA THR A 26 4.40 28.06 -17.75
C THR A 26 3.21 28.52 -18.59
N PRO A 27 2.15 29.08 -17.97
CA PRO A 27 1.01 29.64 -18.70
C PRO A 27 1.40 30.64 -19.80
N GLY A 28 2.45 31.45 -19.59
CA GLY A 28 3.01 32.37 -20.60
C GLY A 28 3.85 31.71 -21.71
N GLY A 29 3.68 30.40 -21.95
CA GLY A 29 4.31 29.67 -23.06
C GLY A 29 5.83 29.39 -22.94
N LYS A 30 6.49 29.86 -21.88
CA LYS A 30 7.94 29.66 -21.65
C LYS A 30 8.23 28.35 -20.92
N LEU A 31 9.35 27.70 -21.24
CA LEU A 31 9.85 26.55 -20.48
C LEU A 31 10.61 27.04 -19.24
N ARG A 32 10.23 26.56 -18.06
CA ARG A 32 10.90 26.89 -16.79
C ARG A 32 11.26 25.61 -16.03
N VAL A 33 12.36 25.71 -15.31
CA VAL A 33 12.87 24.65 -14.43
C VAL A 33 12.23 24.77 -13.05
N LEU A 34 11.61 23.68 -12.58
CA LEU A 34 11.15 23.51 -11.21
C LEU A 34 12.05 22.52 -10.49
N HIS A 35 12.61 22.92 -9.35
CA HIS A 35 13.42 22.03 -8.53
C HIS A 35 12.52 21.06 -7.76
N LEU A 36 12.75 19.77 -7.94
CA LEU A 36 12.01 18.74 -7.22
C LEU A 36 12.60 18.53 -5.83
N LYS A 37 11.72 18.25 -4.86
CA LYS A 37 12.12 17.77 -3.54
C LYS A 37 12.47 16.28 -3.64
N LYS A 38 13.46 15.80 -2.88
CA LYS A 38 13.73 14.36 -2.74
C LYS A 38 12.49 13.67 -2.19
N ARG A 39 12.16 12.49 -2.71
CA ARG A 39 10.98 11.74 -2.25
C ARG A 39 11.18 11.23 -0.82
N GLY A 40 10.08 11.11 -0.08
CA GLY A 40 10.07 10.46 1.23
C GLY A 40 10.25 8.95 1.09
N THR A 41 10.79 8.32 2.13
CA THR A 41 10.89 6.85 2.20
C THR A 41 9.67 6.31 2.92
N VAL A 42 9.17 5.17 2.44
CA VAL A 42 8.08 4.43 3.09
C VAL A 42 8.54 3.92 4.48
N PRO A 43 7.72 4.05 5.54
CA PRO A 43 8.05 3.48 6.84
C PRO A 43 8.11 1.95 6.79
N LYS A 44 9.09 1.35 7.47
CA LYS A 44 9.35 -0.09 7.48
C LYS A 44 9.01 -0.71 8.84
N CYS A 45 8.64 -1.98 8.84
CA CYS A 45 8.45 -2.77 10.05
C CYS A 45 9.79 -3.01 10.75
N GLY A 46 9.84 -2.83 12.07
CA GLY A 46 11.05 -3.04 12.85
C GLY A 46 11.51 -4.49 13.02
N ASP A 47 10.68 -5.50 12.68
CA ASP A 47 11.07 -6.92 12.76
C ASP A 47 11.47 -7.49 11.40
N CYS A 48 10.54 -7.44 10.44
CA CYS A 48 10.70 -8.06 9.13
C CYS A 48 11.22 -7.09 8.06
N GLY A 49 11.38 -5.80 8.36
CA GLY A 49 11.83 -4.79 7.39
C GLY A 49 10.84 -4.49 6.25
N SER A 50 9.68 -5.15 6.24
CA SER A 50 8.64 -4.96 5.22
C SER A 50 8.07 -3.54 5.25
N LYS A 51 7.67 -3.04 4.08
CA LYS A 51 7.05 -1.71 3.95
C LYS A 51 5.68 -1.69 4.62
N LEU A 52 5.41 -0.70 5.46
CA LEU A 52 4.15 -0.56 6.19
C LEU A 52 3.05 0.12 5.37
N SER A 53 3.40 0.83 4.28
CA SER A 53 2.40 1.27 3.29
C SER A 53 2.08 0.08 2.37
N GLY A 54 0.91 -0.50 2.54
CA GLY A 54 0.49 -1.66 1.74
C GLY A 54 1.24 -2.94 2.12
N SER A 55 1.06 -3.43 3.35
CA SER A 55 1.22 -4.88 3.58
C SER A 55 0.31 -5.57 2.57
N PRO A 56 0.84 -6.31 1.58
CA PRO A 56 0.00 -6.93 0.57
C PRO A 56 -0.74 -8.09 1.24
N TYR A 57 -1.87 -7.79 1.87
CA TYR A 57 -2.96 -8.75 1.98
C TYR A 57 -3.67 -8.89 0.61
N SER A 58 -2.90 -8.80 -0.49
CA SER A 58 -3.28 -9.00 -1.89
C SER A 58 -2.18 -9.73 -2.67
N ALA A 59 -1.25 -10.43 -1.99
CA ALA A 59 -0.27 -11.31 -2.64
C ALA A 59 -0.44 -12.79 -2.21
N LEU A 60 -1.59 -13.14 -1.62
CA LEU A 60 -2.00 -14.52 -1.39
C LEU A 60 -3.40 -14.70 -2.00
N ARG A 61 -3.49 -15.60 -2.99
CA ARG A 61 -4.56 -15.82 -4.01
C ARG A 61 -4.40 -14.88 -5.21
N SER A 62 -3.79 -15.27 -6.33
CA SER A 62 -4.02 -16.53 -7.06
C SER A 62 -2.85 -16.83 -8.02
N SER A 63 -1.95 -17.74 -7.64
CA SER A 63 -1.03 -18.44 -8.57
C SER A 63 -1.30 -19.95 -8.63
N ALA A 64 -2.46 -20.43 -8.16
CA ALA A 64 -2.73 -21.87 -8.09
C ALA A 64 -4.20 -22.31 -8.23
N ARG A 65 -5.10 -21.51 -8.86
CA ARG A 65 -6.52 -21.90 -9.07
C ARG A 65 -7.19 -21.50 -10.39
N ILE A 66 -6.48 -21.00 -11.40
CA ILE A 66 -7.03 -20.91 -12.78
C ILE A 66 -6.06 -21.64 -13.74
N ALA A 67 -5.76 -22.89 -13.41
CA ALA A 67 -5.02 -23.82 -14.27
C ALA A 67 -5.70 -25.21 -14.32
N ALA A 68 -6.97 -25.32 -13.88
CA ALA A 68 -7.68 -26.59 -13.78
C ALA A 68 -9.14 -26.57 -14.25
N GLU A 69 -9.54 -25.58 -15.06
CA GLU A 69 -10.91 -25.52 -15.62
C GLU A 69 -10.99 -25.15 -17.11
N PHE A 70 -9.87 -25.09 -17.85
CA PHE A 70 -9.88 -24.75 -19.28
C PHE A 70 -9.27 -25.84 -20.17
N LEU A 71 -9.55 -27.09 -19.83
CA LEU A 71 -9.40 -28.26 -20.71
C LEU A 71 -10.68 -29.09 -20.58
N PHE A 72 -11.77 -28.62 -21.19
CA PHE A 72 -12.92 -29.39 -21.69
C PHE A 72 -14.00 -28.41 -22.16
N ALA A 73 -13.88 -27.93 -23.40
CA ALA A 73 -15.00 -27.47 -24.24
C ALA A 73 -14.45 -27.18 -25.64
N GLU A 74 -14.40 -28.22 -26.46
CA GLU A 74 -14.43 -28.10 -27.92
C GLU A 74 -15.80 -27.56 -28.36
N ASP A 75 -15.82 -26.97 -29.56
CA ASP A 75 -16.99 -26.86 -30.43
C ASP A 75 -18.24 -26.13 -29.91
N MET A 76 -18.31 -24.82 -30.15
CA MET A 76 -19.50 -24.18 -30.75
C MET A 76 -19.12 -22.85 -31.41
N GLY A 77 -19.10 -22.84 -32.74
CA GLY A 77 -18.87 -21.65 -33.57
C GLY A 77 -19.90 -20.56 -33.31
N LEU A 78 -19.42 -19.34 -33.09
CA LEU A 78 -20.25 -18.14 -32.97
C LEU A 78 -19.83 -17.11 -34.05
N PRO A 79 -20.77 -16.61 -34.87
CA PRO A 79 -20.49 -15.61 -35.90
C PRO A 79 -20.26 -14.22 -35.29
N LYS A 80 -19.34 -13.45 -35.89
CA LYS A 80 -19.06 -12.06 -35.54
C LYS A 80 -20.21 -11.14 -35.99
N PRO A 81 -20.76 -10.26 -35.15
CA PRO A 81 -21.73 -9.27 -35.59
C PRO A 81 -21.07 -8.12 -36.37
N LEU A 82 -21.69 -7.78 -37.50
CA LEU A 82 -21.38 -6.61 -38.33
C LEU A 82 -21.57 -5.30 -37.56
N HIS A 83 -20.70 -4.33 -37.88
CA HIS A 83 -20.85 -2.92 -37.55
C HIS A 83 -21.82 -2.28 -38.54
N ASP A 84 -22.84 -1.58 -38.04
CA ASP A 84 -23.54 -0.52 -38.78
C ASP A 84 -23.91 0.62 -37.82
N ASP A 85 -23.78 1.83 -38.35
CA ASP A 85 -23.88 3.14 -37.71
C ASP A 85 -25.30 3.53 -37.29
N GLY A 86 -25.43 4.44 -36.31
CA GLY A 86 -26.68 5.18 -36.11
C GLY A 86 -26.93 5.74 -34.71
N ALA A 87 -26.53 6.99 -34.50
CA ALA A 87 -26.84 7.76 -33.30
C ALA A 87 -28.34 8.10 -33.19
N LEU A 88 -28.98 7.86 -32.03
CA LEU A 88 -30.11 8.68 -31.54
C LEU A 88 -30.15 8.74 -29.99
N ARG A 89 -29.98 9.98 -29.49
CA ARG A 89 -30.63 10.62 -28.33
C ARG A 89 -30.98 9.76 -27.08
N MET A 90 -30.26 10.05 -26.00
CA MET A 90 -30.78 10.10 -24.61
C MET A 90 -31.83 11.24 -24.51
N PRO A 91 -32.82 11.28 -23.57
CA PRO A 91 -32.60 11.06 -22.13
C PRO A 91 -33.79 10.52 -21.28
N LEU A 92 -33.48 10.31 -19.98
CA LEU A 92 -34.36 10.26 -18.78
C LEU A 92 -34.83 8.87 -18.26
N ALA A 93 -34.08 8.38 -17.28
CA ALA A 93 -34.55 7.66 -16.08
C ALA A 93 -33.46 7.91 -15.01
N SER A 94 -33.58 8.84 -14.06
CA SER A 94 -34.45 8.86 -12.88
C SER A 94 -34.62 7.51 -12.19
N THR A 95 -34.19 7.49 -10.92
CA THR A 95 -34.41 6.51 -9.84
C THR A 95 -33.42 5.35 -9.69
N TYR A 96 -33.05 5.12 -8.41
CA TYR A 96 -32.10 4.15 -7.84
C TYR A 96 -30.60 4.46 -7.89
N HIS A 97 -30.19 5.48 -7.12
CA HIS A 97 -28.85 5.44 -6.50
C HIS A 97 -28.97 4.80 -5.11
N SER A 98 -28.48 3.57 -5.00
CA SER A 98 -28.51 2.73 -3.79
C SER A 98 -28.00 3.46 -2.54
N PRO A 99 -28.70 3.33 -1.38
CA PRO A 99 -28.21 3.78 -0.10
C PRO A 99 -27.33 2.69 0.50
N GLN A 100 -26.18 2.39 -0.12
CA GLN A 100 -25.24 1.40 0.40
C GLN A 100 -23.86 1.49 -0.26
N ARG A 101 -23.34 2.71 -0.47
CA ARG A 101 -21.90 2.89 -0.28
C ARG A 101 -21.63 2.87 1.21
N HIS A 102 -21.73 1.68 1.80
CA HIS A 102 -20.95 1.36 2.98
C HIS A 102 -19.53 1.79 2.61
N GLN A 103 -19.07 2.85 3.27
CA GLN A 103 -17.77 3.44 3.05
C GLN A 103 -16.77 2.29 3.05
N LEU A 104 -16.20 2.01 1.88
CA LEU A 104 -14.93 1.31 1.82
C LEU A 104 -13.96 2.27 2.48
N ILE A 105 -13.87 2.15 3.80
CA ILE A 105 -12.82 2.74 4.60
C ILE A 105 -11.55 2.21 3.95
N LEU A 106 -10.89 3.07 3.17
CA LEU A 106 -9.56 2.87 2.63
C LEU A 106 -8.66 2.61 3.83
N PHE A 107 -8.53 1.34 4.20
CA PHE A 107 -7.81 0.92 5.40
C PHE A 107 -6.32 1.23 5.20
N SER A 108 -5.92 2.36 5.79
CA SER A 108 -4.63 2.61 6.41
C SER A 108 -3.39 2.36 5.55
N GLN A 109 -3.01 3.35 4.75
CA GLN A 109 -1.64 3.49 4.26
C GLN A 109 -0.98 4.67 4.97
N ILE A 110 0.12 4.42 5.70
CA ILE A 110 0.96 5.52 6.22
C ILE A 110 1.66 6.16 5.01
N PRO A 111 1.50 7.46 4.79
CA PRO A 111 2.01 8.13 3.60
C PRO A 111 3.54 8.14 3.62
N ALA A 112 4.16 8.00 2.45
CA ALA A 112 5.61 8.07 2.29
C ALA A 112 6.06 9.52 2.10
N LEU A 113 6.43 10.18 3.19
CA LEU A 113 6.72 11.62 3.21
C LEU A 113 8.09 11.91 3.79
N ARG A 114 8.54 13.15 3.65
CA ARG A 114 9.76 13.61 4.32
C ARG A 114 9.51 13.79 5.82
N PRO A 115 10.51 13.59 6.69
CA PRO A 115 10.38 13.77 8.14
C PRO A 115 9.70 15.08 8.56
N ARG A 116 10.05 16.19 7.90
CA ARG A 116 9.46 17.52 8.18
C ARG A 116 7.99 17.63 7.77
N GLU A 117 7.57 16.92 6.73
CA GLU A 117 6.18 16.95 6.23
C GLU A 117 5.24 16.19 7.17
N TYR A 118 5.75 15.18 7.90
CA TYR A 118 4.97 14.51 8.93
C TYR A 118 4.53 15.46 10.05
N ALA A 119 5.20 16.58 10.31
CA ALA A 119 4.75 17.51 11.36
C ALA A 119 3.38 18.13 11.03
N ASN A 120 3.12 18.41 9.74
CA ASN A 120 1.93 19.13 9.28
C ASN A 120 0.67 18.26 9.20
N ILE A 121 0.84 16.93 9.25
CA ILE A 121 -0.23 15.97 8.99
C ILE A 121 -0.98 15.62 10.29
N SER A 122 -2.25 15.23 10.18
CA SER A 122 -3.05 14.78 11.31
C SER A 122 -2.59 13.41 11.83
N LYS A 123 -2.80 13.14 13.11
CA LYS A 123 -2.43 11.86 13.75
C LYS A 123 -2.97 10.60 13.04
N PRO A 124 -4.26 10.50 12.65
CA PRO A 124 -4.80 9.27 12.05
C PRO A 124 -4.20 8.92 10.69
N GLN A 125 -3.58 9.88 10.00
CA GLN A 125 -2.86 9.62 8.75
C GLN A 125 -1.45 9.06 8.99
N LYS A 126 -0.90 9.19 10.21
CA LYS A 126 0.47 8.71 10.55
C LYS A 126 0.46 7.34 11.22
N THR A 127 -0.64 6.95 11.85
CA THR A 127 -0.73 5.76 12.69
C THR A 127 -1.80 4.80 12.19
N VAL A 128 -1.79 3.57 12.73
CA VAL A 128 -2.84 2.57 12.49
C VAL A 128 -3.48 2.25 13.84
N GLN A 129 -4.80 2.08 13.87
CA GLN A 129 -5.57 1.76 15.08
C GLN A 129 -5.38 0.29 15.51
N ARG A 130 -4.19 -0.04 16.03
CA ARG A 130 -3.84 -1.35 16.63
C ARG A 130 -2.61 -1.23 17.53
N ALA A 131 -2.31 -2.26 18.32
CA ALA A 131 -1.05 -2.38 19.04
C ALA A 131 0.16 -2.30 18.09
N TYR A 132 1.16 -1.50 18.45
CA TYR A 132 2.35 -1.18 17.63
C TYR A 132 2.01 -0.65 16.22
N GLY A 133 0.86 0.03 16.07
CA GLY A 133 0.42 0.62 14.82
C GLY A 133 1.43 1.60 14.24
N GLY A 134 1.88 1.35 13.01
CA GLY A 134 2.85 2.18 12.29
C GLY A 134 4.32 1.97 12.63
N SER A 135 4.64 1.07 13.56
CA SER A 135 6.01 0.59 13.78
C SER A 135 6.19 -0.88 13.41
N ARG A 136 5.15 -1.70 13.54
CA ARG A 136 5.15 -3.13 13.18
C ARG A 136 4.00 -3.51 12.24
N CYS A 137 4.24 -4.50 11.39
CA CYS A 137 3.19 -5.07 10.53
C CYS A 137 2.26 -5.99 11.33
N GLY A 138 1.06 -6.24 10.82
CA GLY A 138 0.05 -7.05 11.52
C GLY A 138 0.55 -8.47 11.86
N ASN A 139 1.31 -9.08 10.95
CA ASN A 139 1.83 -10.44 11.14
C ASN A 139 2.83 -10.50 12.29
N CYS A 140 3.81 -9.60 12.31
CA CYS A 140 4.78 -9.56 13.39
C CYS A 140 4.14 -9.22 14.74
N VAL A 141 3.06 -8.44 14.76
CA VAL A 141 2.29 -8.19 16.00
C VAL A 141 1.59 -9.47 16.46
N ARG A 142 0.94 -10.22 15.56
CA ARG A 142 0.33 -11.51 15.89
C ARG A 142 1.35 -12.51 16.41
N ASP A 143 2.49 -12.65 15.73
CA ASP A 143 3.52 -13.58 16.13
C ASP A 143 4.10 -13.25 17.51
N ARG A 144 4.20 -11.96 17.87
CA ARG A 144 4.61 -11.56 19.23
C ARG A 144 3.61 -11.99 20.28
N ILE A 145 2.32 -11.77 20.02
CA ILE A 145 1.24 -12.12 20.96
C ILE A 145 1.25 -13.63 21.19
N VAL A 146 1.26 -14.41 20.11
CA VAL A 146 1.27 -15.88 20.18
C VAL A 146 2.55 -16.39 20.84
N ARG A 147 3.72 -15.86 20.47
CA ARG A 147 4.99 -16.26 21.11
C ARG A 147 5.03 -15.93 22.59
N ALA A 148 4.55 -14.75 23.00
CA ALA A 148 4.50 -14.37 24.40
C ALA A 148 3.62 -15.34 25.20
N PHE A 149 2.40 -15.59 24.70
CA PHE A 149 1.46 -16.51 25.32
C PHE A 149 2.04 -17.93 25.47
N LEU A 150 2.54 -18.53 24.38
CA LEU A 150 3.06 -19.90 24.42
C LEU A 150 4.29 -20.04 25.33
N ILE A 151 5.15 -19.01 25.39
CA ILE A 151 6.31 -19.02 26.28
C ILE A 151 5.87 -18.96 27.75
N GLU A 152 4.82 -18.20 28.07
CA GLU A 152 4.27 -18.16 29.43
C GLU A 152 3.66 -19.51 29.82
N GLU A 153 2.87 -20.13 28.95
CA GLU A 153 2.30 -21.46 29.17
C GLU A 153 3.40 -22.51 29.41
N GLN A 154 4.42 -22.55 28.54
CA GLN A 154 5.54 -23.47 28.70
C GLN A 154 6.31 -23.22 30.00
N LYS A 155 6.44 -21.97 30.46
CA LYS A 155 7.08 -21.64 31.73
C LYS A 155 6.27 -22.18 32.91
N ILE A 156 4.96 -22.07 32.88
CA ILE A 156 4.08 -22.59 33.94
C ILE A 156 4.17 -24.12 34.00
N VAL A 157 4.04 -24.79 32.87
CA VAL A 157 4.16 -26.26 32.78
C VAL A 157 5.52 -26.73 33.33
N LYS A 158 6.61 -26.06 32.95
CA LYS A 158 7.96 -26.38 33.46
C LYS A 158 8.10 -26.16 34.97
N LYS A 159 7.36 -25.23 35.59
CA LYS A 159 7.38 -25.02 37.04
C LYS A 159 6.63 -26.15 37.76
N VAL A 160 5.42 -26.46 37.30
CA VAL A 160 4.58 -27.51 37.89
C VAL A 160 5.26 -28.87 37.84
N LEU A 161 5.89 -29.22 36.70
CA LEU A 161 6.62 -30.48 36.59
C LEU A 161 7.80 -30.58 37.58
N LYS A 162 8.54 -29.47 37.79
CA LYS A 162 9.63 -29.42 38.78
C LYS A 162 9.12 -29.57 40.21
N GLU A 163 7.99 -28.96 40.55
CA GLU A 163 7.39 -29.07 41.88
C GLU A 163 6.91 -30.50 42.15
N GLN A 164 6.33 -31.18 41.16
CA GLN A 164 5.92 -32.58 41.26
C GLN A 164 7.11 -33.53 41.46
N GLU A 165 8.22 -33.32 40.73
CA GLU A 165 9.45 -34.11 40.90
C GLU A 165 10.05 -33.93 42.29
N GLN A 166 10.00 -32.73 42.85
CA GLN A 166 10.44 -32.45 44.23
C GLN A 166 9.51 -33.10 45.25
N GLY A 167 8.20 -33.06 45.02
CA GLY A 167 7.21 -33.72 45.87
C GLY A 167 7.36 -35.25 45.90
N LYS A 168 7.80 -35.88 44.81
CA LYS A 168 8.06 -37.34 44.75
C LYS A 168 9.38 -37.78 45.39
N LYS A 169 10.34 -36.86 45.59
CA LYS A 169 11.65 -37.14 46.21
C LYS A 169 11.63 -36.99 47.74
N LYS A 170 10.59 -36.38 48.29
CA LYS A 170 10.29 -36.36 49.73
C LYS A 170 9.49 -37.61 50.11
#